data_AF-A0A349LLM1-F1
#
_entry.id   AF-A0A349LLM1-F1
#
_cell.length_a   1.000
_cell.length_b   1.000
_cell.length_c   1.000
_cell.angle_alpha   90.00
_cell.angle_beta   90.00
_cell.angle_gamma   90.00
#
_symmetry.space_group_name_H-M   'P 1'
#
loop_
_entity.id
_entity.type
_entity.pdbx_description
1 polymer ?
#
loop_
_entity_poly.entity_id
_entity_poly.type
_entity_poly.pdbx_seq_one_letter_code
_entity_poly.pdbx_strand_id
1 'polypeptide(L)'
;KITMLPESVIEQFSLDEGGPRPALSIYVDIDAQGVANRDTLQMRTEMVPMTSNLRLEDIEHLVTEESFLDESSGYPYRNELAILWQAAKLLYAARQEKRIANGLRAEQLGLIDSNALARDFHFQIQEVAGVQRVDIVPRQRGSILDTIVAEWMIFCNSAAGQLLADYGLPGLFRTQKGWGPLRTRMQTTPGPHEGLGLDYYAWCTSPLRRYSDLVNQWQLIALVKHGVTAKMVAPFSPRDASLMGIAADFESCYQTYGEFQDRLEKYWCLRWAVQNGEPKSFHVRHLKAGMSRLELVPLHLPIPELASHPRMTRAEVLIADVDLLQLSAGVRVIEIESKQDFPEQPLECEASVSPGTLAVAERPEEDASPE
;
A
#
# COMPACT_ATOMS: atom_id res chain seq x y z
N LYS A 1 5.68 17.64 -6.31
CA LYS A 1 4.68 16.56 -6.46
C LYS A 1 4.00 16.74 -7.82
N ILE A 2 3.92 15.71 -8.66
CA ILE A 2 3.14 15.77 -9.90
C ILE A 2 1.77 15.19 -9.58
N THR A 3 0.72 15.98 -9.75
CA THR A 3 -0.65 15.57 -9.40
C THR A 3 -1.38 15.00 -10.62
N MET A 4 -2.29 14.06 -10.37
CA MET A 4 -3.14 13.46 -11.41
C MET A 4 -4.16 14.47 -11.95
N LEU A 5 -4.68 15.33 -11.08
CA LEU A 5 -5.70 16.32 -11.39
C LEU A 5 -5.12 17.74 -11.30
N PRO A 6 -5.75 18.72 -11.99
CA PRO A 6 -5.45 20.14 -11.81
C PRO A 6 -5.66 20.57 -10.36
N GLU A 7 -4.86 21.55 -9.92
CA GLU A 7 -4.91 22.08 -8.56
C GLU A 7 -6.30 22.60 -8.18
N SER A 8 -6.99 23.29 -9.08
CA SER A 8 -8.36 23.78 -8.86
C SER A 8 -9.39 22.68 -8.54
N VAL A 9 -9.22 21.49 -9.12
CA VAL A 9 -10.07 20.33 -8.82
C VAL A 9 -9.69 19.76 -7.45
N ILE A 10 -8.40 19.68 -7.15
CA ILE A 10 -7.92 19.19 -5.86
C ILE A 10 -8.43 20.08 -4.73
N GLU A 11 -8.25 21.40 -4.82
CA GLU A 11 -8.72 22.36 -3.81
C GLU A 11 -10.23 22.27 -3.55
N GLN A 12 -11.03 22.01 -4.58
CA GLN A 12 -12.48 21.91 -4.45
C GLN A 12 -12.93 20.62 -3.75
N PHE A 13 -12.24 19.51 -4.01
CA PHE A 13 -12.63 18.16 -3.54
C PHE A 13 -11.75 17.61 -2.41
N SER A 14 -10.70 18.33 -2.00
CA SER A 14 -9.97 18.05 -0.76
C SER A 14 -10.90 18.20 0.43
N LEU A 15 -10.84 17.23 1.34
CA LEU A 15 -11.59 17.23 2.59
C LEU A 15 -10.88 18.09 3.65
N ASP A 16 -10.58 19.34 3.28
CA ASP A 16 -9.92 20.31 4.14
C ASP A 16 -10.92 20.95 5.11
N GLU A 17 -10.48 21.19 6.32
CA GLU A 17 -11.23 21.82 7.40
C GLU A 17 -11.71 23.23 7.06
N GLY A 18 -12.72 23.69 7.78
CA GLY A 18 -13.24 25.06 7.68
C GLY A 18 -14.51 25.23 6.84
N GLY A 19 -15.10 24.14 6.33
CA GLY A 19 -16.40 24.23 5.68
C GLY A 19 -16.95 22.89 5.16
N PRO A 20 -18.19 22.92 4.61
CA PRO A 20 -18.78 21.75 3.94
C PRO A 20 -18.01 21.40 2.65
N ARG A 21 -17.67 20.11 2.49
CA ARG A 21 -16.95 19.57 1.32
C ARG A 21 -17.79 18.51 0.61
N PRO A 22 -17.81 18.47 -0.75
CA PRO A 22 -18.52 17.44 -1.47
C PRO A 22 -17.88 16.07 -1.24
N ALA A 23 -18.68 15.07 -0.86
CA ALA A 23 -18.20 13.72 -0.59
C ALA A 23 -19.15 12.65 -1.13
N LEU A 24 -18.56 11.49 -1.43
CA LEU A 24 -19.27 10.22 -1.54
C LEU A 24 -18.99 9.44 -0.25
N SER A 25 -19.95 9.45 0.67
CA SER A 25 -19.80 8.91 2.02
C SER A 25 -20.35 7.50 2.12
N ILE A 26 -19.73 6.69 2.97
CA ILE A 26 -20.25 5.39 3.42
C ILE A 26 -20.56 5.51 4.91
N TYR A 27 -21.79 5.13 5.29
CA TYR A 27 -22.26 5.05 6.66
C TYR A 27 -22.44 3.60 7.05
N VAL A 28 -22.09 3.27 8.29
CA VAL A 28 -22.32 1.97 8.92
C VAL A 28 -22.47 2.18 10.41
N ASP A 29 -23.44 1.51 11.03
CA ASP A 29 -23.62 1.54 12.47
C ASP A 29 -22.60 0.62 13.14
N ILE A 30 -22.05 1.08 14.26
CA ILE A 30 -21.10 0.34 15.10
C ILE A 30 -21.75 0.17 16.46
N ASP A 31 -21.77 -1.06 16.97
CA ASP A 31 -22.28 -1.31 18.32
C ASP A 31 -21.27 -0.93 19.42
N ALA A 32 -21.68 -1.05 20.68
CA ALA A 32 -20.83 -0.73 21.84
C ALA A 32 -19.60 -1.65 21.97
N GLN A 33 -19.54 -2.75 21.22
CA GLN A 33 -18.44 -3.69 21.17
C GLN A 33 -17.51 -3.44 19.97
N GLY A 34 -17.80 -2.42 19.15
CA GLY A 34 -17.02 -2.09 17.95
C GLY A 34 -17.40 -2.92 16.72
N VAL A 35 -18.46 -3.72 16.77
CA VAL A 35 -18.88 -4.54 15.63
C VAL A 35 -19.60 -3.65 14.63
N ALA A 36 -19.05 -3.53 13.42
CA ALA A 36 -19.68 -2.81 12.32
C ALA A 36 -20.79 -3.65 11.67
N ASN A 37 -22.03 -3.18 11.73
CA ASN A 37 -23.18 -3.89 11.18
C ASN A 37 -23.36 -3.60 9.68
N ARG A 38 -22.91 -4.52 8.82
CA ARG A 38 -23.00 -4.38 7.36
C ARG A 38 -24.43 -4.23 6.82
N ASP A 39 -25.46 -4.68 7.54
CA ASP A 39 -26.85 -4.54 7.10
C ASP A 39 -27.36 -3.09 7.18
N THR A 40 -26.68 -2.25 7.95
CA THR A 40 -26.97 -0.80 8.08
C THR A 40 -26.25 0.05 7.05
N LEU A 41 -25.47 -0.58 6.16
CA LEU A 41 -24.59 0.10 5.22
C LEU A 41 -25.38 0.98 4.26
N GLN A 42 -25.00 2.26 4.19
CA GLN A 42 -25.59 3.23 3.29
C GLN A 42 -24.51 4.06 2.61
N MET A 43 -24.77 4.45 1.36
CA MET A 43 -23.88 5.35 0.62
C MET A 43 -24.64 6.61 0.19
N ARG A 44 -24.00 7.78 0.30
CA ARG A 44 -24.62 9.09 0.04
C ARG A 44 -23.68 10.01 -0.72
N THR A 45 -24.24 10.81 -1.63
CA THR A 45 -23.57 11.99 -2.18
C THR A 45 -24.03 13.21 -1.40
N GLU A 46 -23.13 13.92 -0.74
CA GLU A 46 -23.51 14.98 0.18
C GLU A 46 -22.41 16.05 0.36
N MET A 47 -22.71 17.06 1.18
CA MET A 47 -21.74 18.06 1.64
C MET A 47 -21.43 17.79 3.13
N VAL A 48 -20.23 17.29 3.41
CA VAL A 48 -19.80 16.94 4.77
C VAL A 48 -19.08 18.14 5.40
N PRO A 49 -19.54 18.67 6.55
CA PRO A 49 -18.82 19.71 7.29
C PRO A 49 -17.53 19.13 7.90
N MET A 50 -16.38 19.56 7.37
CA MET A 50 -15.08 19.14 7.90
C MET A 50 -14.65 20.05 9.05
N THR A 51 -14.83 19.57 10.28
CA THR A 51 -14.52 20.34 11.50
C THR A 51 -13.03 20.38 11.82
N SER A 52 -12.30 19.30 11.58
CA SER A 52 -10.87 19.21 11.91
C SER A 52 -10.13 18.23 11.01
N ASN A 53 -8.91 18.59 10.62
CA ASN A 53 -7.95 17.65 10.04
C ASN A 53 -6.86 17.31 11.05
N LEU A 54 -6.78 16.05 11.46
CA LEU A 54 -5.72 15.57 12.34
C LEU A 54 -4.51 15.12 11.52
N ARG A 55 -3.31 15.59 11.88
CA ARG A 55 -2.05 15.17 11.25
C ARG A 55 -1.39 14.09 12.09
N LEU A 56 -1.02 12.97 11.46
CA LEU A 56 -0.37 11.85 12.15
C LEU A 56 0.90 12.28 12.89
N GLU A 57 1.74 13.10 12.25
CA GLU A 57 2.98 13.62 12.84
C GLU A 57 2.78 14.36 14.17
N ASP A 58 1.62 15.00 14.36
CA ASP A 58 1.31 15.79 15.55
C ASP A 58 0.73 14.95 16.71
N ILE A 59 0.00 13.87 16.40
CA ILE A 59 -0.80 13.15 17.42
C ILE A 59 -0.46 11.66 17.57
N GLU A 60 0.20 11.03 16.60
CA GLU A 60 0.45 9.58 16.60
C GLU A 60 1.19 9.09 17.84
N HIS A 61 2.17 9.87 18.33
CA HIS A 61 2.95 9.55 19.52
C HIS A 61 2.15 9.66 20.83
N LEU A 62 0.98 10.32 20.82
CA LEU A 62 0.10 10.47 21.98
C LEU A 62 -0.93 9.34 22.07
N VAL A 63 -1.21 8.65 20.96
CA VAL A 63 -2.30 7.66 20.87
C VAL A 63 -1.76 6.26 21.12
N THR A 64 -1.95 5.78 22.35
CA THR A 64 -1.67 4.40 22.79
C THR A 64 -2.94 3.72 23.32
N GLU A 65 -2.92 2.39 23.52
CA GLU A 65 -4.08 1.70 24.11
C GLU A 65 -4.38 2.20 25.53
N GLU A 66 -3.34 2.52 26.30
CA GLU A 66 -3.48 3.06 27.66
C GLU A 66 -4.08 4.46 27.62
N SER A 67 -3.70 5.29 26.65
CA SER A 67 -4.22 6.66 26.51
C SER A 67 -5.74 6.71 26.25
N PHE A 68 -6.33 5.66 25.68
CA PHE A 68 -7.78 5.57 25.51
C PHE A 68 -8.52 5.32 26.83
N LEU A 69 -7.85 4.80 27.86
CA LEU A 69 -8.42 4.60 29.19
C LEU A 69 -8.19 5.78 30.12
N ASP A 70 -7.14 6.55 29.85
CA ASP A 70 -6.79 7.74 30.62
C ASP A 70 -7.58 8.97 30.18
N GLU A 71 -8.51 9.43 31.03
CA GLU A 71 -9.28 10.65 30.78
C GLU A 71 -8.45 11.94 30.82
N SER A 72 -7.22 11.89 31.36
CA SER A 72 -6.30 13.03 31.39
C SER A 72 -5.46 13.18 30.11
N SER A 73 -5.52 12.21 29.20
CA SER A 73 -4.84 12.27 27.90
C SER A 73 -5.44 13.37 27.01
N GLY A 74 -4.66 14.44 26.80
CA GLY A 74 -5.12 15.70 26.21
C GLY A 74 -5.02 15.80 24.69
N TYR A 75 -5.59 14.84 23.94
CA TYR A 75 -5.68 14.94 22.46
C TYR A 75 -7.12 14.91 21.94
N PRO A 76 -7.39 15.49 20.76
CA PRO A 76 -8.75 15.63 20.22
C PRO A 76 -9.39 14.28 19.90
N TYR A 77 -10.72 14.20 20.05
CA TYR A 77 -11.54 13.05 19.61
C TYR A 77 -11.13 11.69 20.21
N ARG A 78 -10.58 11.68 21.44
CA ARG A 78 -10.11 10.47 22.13
C ARG A 78 -11.15 9.35 22.19
N ASN A 79 -12.39 9.68 22.53
CA ASN A 79 -13.47 8.71 22.67
C ASN A 79 -13.86 8.10 21.31
N GLU A 80 -13.96 8.93 20.28
CA GLU A 80 -14.27 8.52 18.91
C GLU A 80 -13.16 7.64 18.34
N LEU A 81 -11.89 8.02 18.56
CA LEU A 81 -10.73 7.22 18.16
C LEU A 81 -10.70 5.86 18.87
N ALA A 82 -11.10 5.79 20.16
CA ALA A 82 -11.18 4.53 20.89
C ALA A 82 -12.23 3.57 20.28
N ILE A 83 -13.40 4.09 19.91
CA ILE A 83 -14.46 3.33 19.23
C ILE A 83 -13.96 2.83 17.86
N LEU A 84 -13.37 3.73 17.06
CA LEU A 84 -12.82 3.39 15.76
C LEU A 84 -11.67 2.38 15.85
N TRP A 85 -10.87 2.42 16.91
CA TRP A 85 -9.82 1.45 17.20
C TRP A 85 -10.38 0.06 17.49
N GLN A 86 -11.37 -0.02 18.37
CA GLN A 86 -12.01 -1.29 18.72
C GLN A 86 -12.60 -1.96 17.47
N ALA A 87 -13.28 -1.18 16.63
CA ALA A 87 -13.80 -1.66 15.36
C ALA A 87 -12.70 -2.08 14.38
N ALA A 88 -11.62 -1.30 14.24
CA ALA A 88 -10.48 -1.65 13.39
C ALA A 88 -9.85 -2.98 13.80
N LYS A 89 -9.72 -3.27 15.11
CA LYS A 89 -9.22 -4.57 15.60
C LYS A 89 -10.10 -5.74 15.16
N LEU A 90 -11.42 -5.59 15.23
CA LEU A 90 -12.38 -6.62 14.80
C LEU A 90 -12.39 -6.81 13.29
N LEU A 91 -12.35 -5.71 12.52
CA LEU A 91 -12.23 -5.75 11.07
C LEU A 91 -10.96 -6.46 10.63
N TYR A 92 -9.83 -6.12 11.24
CA TYR A 92 -8.55 -6.78 11.02
C TYR A 92 -8.64 -8.27 11.32
N ALA A 93 -9.13 -8.66 12.51
CA ALA A 93 -9.24 -10.05 12.92
C ALA A 93 -10.06 -10.89 11.93
N ALA A 94 -11.21 -10.38 11.48
CA ALA A 94 -12.05 -11.06 10.48
C ALA A 94 -11.33 -11.26 9.13
N ARG A 95 -10.51 -10.29 8.69
CA ARG A 95 -9.67 -10.45 7.49
C ARG A 95 -8.61 -11.52 7.69
N GLN A 96 -7.99 -11.58 8.87
CA GLN A 96 -6.95 -12.58 9.16
C GLN A 96 -7.52 -14.00 9.18
N GLU A 97 -8.71 -14.21 9.72
CA GLU A 97 -9.41 -15.49 9.67
C GLU A 97 -9.61 -15.96 8.22
N LYS A 98 -10.08 -15.06 7.33
CA LYS A 98 -10.24 -15.37 5.89
C LYS A 98 -8.90 -15.63 5.21
N ARG A 99 -7.85 -14.88 5.56
CA ARG A 99 -6.49 -15.12 5.03
C ARG A 99 -5.97 -16.51 5.42
N ILE A 100 -6.12 -16.90 6.68
CA ILE A 100 -5.73 -18.23 7.16
C ILE A 100 -6.54 -19.32 6.45
N ALA A 101 -7.84 -19.13 6.28
CA ALA A 101 -8.69 -20.06 5.53
C ALA A 101 -8.25 -20.21 4.07
N ASN A 102 -7.66 -19.15 3.47
CA ASN A 102 -7.07 -19.18 2.14
C ASN A 102 -5.62 -19.71 2.11
N GLY A 103 -5.12 -20.27 3.23
CA GLY A 103 -3.77 -20.83 3.34
C GLY A 103 -2.64 -19.80 3.46
N LEU A 104 -2.98 -18.54 3.75
CA LEU A 104 -1.99 -17.47 3.96
C LEU A 104 -1.68 -17.29 5.44
N ARG A 105 -0.45 -16.88 5.74
CA ARG A 105 -0.05 -16.54 7.11
C ARG A 105 -0.78 -15.28 7.59
N ALA A 106 -1.20 -15.30 8.85
CA ALA A 106 -1.71 -14.11 9.52
C ALA A 106 -0.60 -13.07 9.67
N GLU A 107 -0.92 -11.84 9.32
CA GLU A 107 -0.11 -10.67 9.66
C GLU A 107 -0.26 -10.38 11.17
N GLN A 108 0.72 -9.68 11.72
CA GLN A 108 0.70 -9.21 13.10
C GLN A 108 0.29 -7.74 13.14
N LEU A 109 -0.63 -7.42 14.04
CA LEU A 109 -1.05 -6.04 14.32
C LEU A 109 0.01 -5.35 15.18
N GLY A 110 0.22 -4.05 14.94
CA GLY A 110 1.15 -3.24 15.72
C GLY A 110 2.47 -2.97 15.01
N LEU A 111 3.44 -2.45 15.77
CA LEU A 111 4.75 -2.07 15.25
C LEU A 111 5.49 -3.30 14.70
N ILE A 112 6.07 -3.11 13.52
CA ILE A 112 6.93 -4.10 12.89
C ILE A 112 8.10 -4.42 13.84
N ASP A 113 8.50 -5.70 13.92
CA ASP A 113 9.67 -6.15 14.68
C ASP A 113 10.87 -5.24 14.42
N SER A 114 11.51 -4.78 15.51
CA SER A 114 12.73 -3.97 15.49
C SER A 114 13.87 -4.57 14.63
N ASN A 115 13.90 -5.89 14.47
CA ASN A 115 14.90 -6.58 13.65
C ASN A 115 14.49 -6.69 12.17
N ALA A 116 13.26 -6.36 11.81
CA ALA A 116 12.82 -6.36 10.43
C ALA A 116 13.24 -5.06 9.72
N LEU A 117 13.53 -5.19 8.43
CA LEU A 117 13.84 -4.02 7.60
C LEU A 117 12.60 -3.15 7.45
N ALA A 118 12.71 -1.88 7.80
CA ALA A 118 11.64 -0.90 7.59
C ALA A 118 11.22 -0.91 6.11
N ARG A 119 9.92 -0.82 5.84
CA ARG A 119 9.38 -0.97 4.47
C ARG A 119 9.22 0.37 3.75
N ASP A 120 8.86 1.42 4.49
CA ASP A 120 8.56 2.74 3.95
C ASP A 120 9.50 3.78 4.53
N PHE A 121 9.80 4.81 3.75
CA PHE A 121 10.71 5.89 4.13
C PHE A 121 10.17 7.24 3.67
N HIS A 122 10.46 8.27 4.45
CA HIS A 122 10.33 9.66 4.02
C HIS A 122 11.67 10.15 3.49
N PHE A 123 11.65 10.72 2.28
CA PHE A 123 12.78 11.39 1.67
C PHE A 123 12.56 12.90 1.79
N GLN A 124 13.45 13.59 2.50
CA GLN A 124 13.44 15.04 2.62
C GLN A 124 14.69 15.59 1.93
N ILE A 125 14.50 16.46 0.94
CA ILE A 125 15.61 17.09 0.22
C ILE A 125 15.71 18.53 0.72
N GLN A 126 16.80 18.84 1.39
CA GLN A 126 17.10 20.16 1.93
C GLN A 126 18.24 20.80 1.13
N GLU A 127 18.17 22.11 0.92
CA GLU A 127 19.26 22.87 0.34
C GLU A 127 20.05 23.54 1.46
N VAL A 128 21.27 23.05 1.70
CA VAL A 128 22.15 23.55 2.76
C VAL A 128 23.42 24.09 2.11
N ALA A 129 23.65 25.40 2.28
CA ALA A 129 24.81 26.09 1.70
C ALA A 129 24.99 25.87 0.18
N GLY A 130 23.87 25.83 -0.57
CA GLY A 130 23.87 25.62 -2.03
C GLY A 130 24.10 24.17 -2.46
N VAL A 131 24.13 23.21 -1.52
CA VAL A 131 24.25 21.78 -1.80
C VAL A 131 22.95 21.08 -1.38
N GLN A 132 22.40 20.27 -2.28
CA GLN A 132 21.26 19.42 -1.98
C GLN A 132 21.69 18.24 -1.11
N ARG A 133 21.16 18.21 0.12
CA ARG A 133 21.30 17.13 1.10
C ARG A 133 19.98 16.38 1.19
N VAL A 134 20.05 15.06 1.26
CA VAL A 134 18.86 14.21 1.42
C VAL A 134 18.86 13.55 2.80
N ASP A 135 17.77 13.66 3.53
CA ASP A 135 17.54 12.92 4.75
C ASP A 135 16.49 11.84 4.48
N ILE A 136 16.83 10.60 4.84
CA ILE A 136 15.99 9.43 4.64
C ILE A 136 15.67 8.85 6.00
N VAL A 137 14.39 8.85 6.37
CA VAL A 137 13.92 8.42 7.70
C VAL A 137 12.88 7.30 7.52
N PRO A 138 13.02 6.17 8.22
CA PRO A 138 12.02 5.11 8.17
C PRO A 138 10.67 5.63 8.68
N ARG A 139 9.60 5.35 7.94
CA ARG A 139 8.24 5.57 8.41
C ARG A 139 7.82 4.36 9.26
N GLN A 140 7.47 4.60 10.51
CA GLN A 140 6.86 3.57 11.33
C GLN A 140 5.46 3.27 10.79
N ARG A 141 5.18 2.00 10.53
CA ARG A 141 3.83 1.50 10.25
C ARG A 141 3.34 0.71 11.44
N GLY A 142 2.02 0.62 11.56
CA GLY A 142 1.37 -0.17 12.59
C GLY A 142 1.15 0.59 13.89
N SER A 143 1.22 1.92 13.85
CA SER A 143 0.61 2.72 14.92
C SER A 143 -0.90 2.48 14.96
N ILE A 144 -1.52 2.84 16.07
CA ILE A 144 -2.96 2.73 16.25
C ILE A 144 -3.69 3.57 15.18
N LEU A 145 -3.27 4.82 14.96
CA LEU A 145 -3.92 5.71 13.99
C LEU A 145 -3.76 5.23 12.54
N ASP A 146 -2.55 4.80 12.15
CA ASP A 146 -2.32 4.22 10.82
C ASP A 146 -3.23 3.01 10.59
N THR A 147 -3.39 2.17 11.62
CA THR A 147 -4.22 0.96 11.55
C THR A 147 -5.71 1.29 11.48
N ILE A 148 -6.19 2.25 12.28
CA ILE A 148 -7.57 2.75 12.19
C ILE A 148 -7.87 3.18 10.75
N VAL A 149 -7.06 4.10 10.20
CA VAL A 149 -7.28 4.60 8.85
C VAL A 149 -7.22 3.46 7.83
N ALA A 150 -6.22 2.58 7.92
CA ALA A 150 -6.07 1.47 6.98
C ALA A 150 -7.30 0.54 6.97
N GLU A 151 -7.74 0.05 8.14
CA GLU A 151 -8.87 -0.89 8.23
C GLU A 151 -10.19 -0.26 7.78
N TRP A 152 -10.44 1.00 8.13
CA TRP A 152 -11.64 1.70 7.67
C TRP A 152 -11.61 1.97 6.15
N MET A 153 -10.45 2.29 5.58
CA MET A 153 -10.35 2.44 4.12
C MET A 153 -10.50 1.09 3.39
N ILE A 154 -9.99 0.00 3.99
CA ILE A 154 -10.19 -1.36 3.46
C ILE A 154 -11.67 -1.74 3.54
N PHE A 155 -12.34 -1.45 4.66
CA PHE A 155 -13.79 -1.65 4.82
C PHE A 155 -14.56 -0.89 3.75
N CYS A 156 -14.29 0.40 3.55
CA CYS A 156 -14.95 1.22 2.51
C CYS A 156 -14.76 0.65 1.10
N ASN A 157 -13.54 0.27 0.74
CA ASN A 157 -13.24 -0.35 -0.57
C ASN A 157 -13.93 -1.71 -0.74
N SER A 158 -14.04 -2.51 0.33
CA SER A 158 -14.75 -3.79 0.31
C SER A 158 -16.26 -3.60 0.18
N ALA A 159 -16.83 -2.68 0.95
CA ALA A 159 -18.24 -2.27 0.91
C ALA A 159 -18.64 -1.77 -0.47
N ALA A 160 -17.84 -0.89 -1.07
CA ALA A 160 -18.06 -0.39 -2.43
C ALA A 160 -18.00 -1.52 -3.46
N GLY A 161 -17.01 -2.42 -3.35
CA GLY A 161 -16.92 -3.60 -4.22
C GLY A 161 -18.14 -4.51 -4.10
N GLN A 162 -18.62 -4.75 -2.89
CA GLN A 162 -19.82 -5.53 -2.63
C GLN A 162 -21.06 -4.87 -3.23
N LEU A 163 -21.27 -3.56 -3.01
CA LEU A 163 -22.39 -2.82 -3.59
C LEU A 163 -22.41 -2.88 -5.12
N LEU A 164 -21.26 -2.72 -5.78
CA LEU A 164 -21.17 -2.86 -7.23
C LEU A 164 -21.56 -4.28 -7.67
N ALA A 165 -21.09 -5.31 -6.97
CA ALA A 165 -21.40 -6.70 -7.28
C ALA A 165 -22.90 -7.02 -7.09
N ASP A 166 -23.49 -6.64 -5.96
CA ASP A 166 -24.89 -6.89 -5.60
C ASP A 166 -25.85 -6.24 -6.61
N TYR A 167 -25.53 -5.02 -7.02
CA TYR A 167 -26.29 -4.30 -8.04
C TYR A 167 -25.83 -4.60 -9.46
N GLY A 168 -24.96 -5.59 -9.68
CA GLY A 168 -24.47 -6.04 -10.97
C GLY A 168 -23.91 -4.92 -11.87
N LEU A 169 -23.26 -3.93 -11.26
CA LEU A 169 -22.54 -2.87 -11.94
C LEU A 169 -21.08 -3.28 -12.14
N PRO A 170 -20.50 -3.03 -13.33
CA PRO A 170 -19.08 -3.24 -13.52
C PRO A 170 -18.29 -2.17 -12.77
N GLY A 171 -17.05 -2.48 -12.46
CA GLY A 171 -16.12 -1.57 -11.80
C GLY A 171 -14.70 -2.09 -11.94
N LEU A 172 -13.74 -1.31 -11.51
CA LEU A 172 -12.34 -1.69 -11.46
C LEU A 172 -12.06 -2.36 -10.12
N PHE A 173 -12.18 -3.69 -10.11
CA PHE A 173 -11.92 -4.54 -8.97
C PHE A 173 -10.46 -4.94 -8.92
N ARG A 174 -9.87 -4.88 -7.73
CA ARG A 174 -8.53 -5.39 -7.47
C ARG A 174 -8.67 -6.83 -6.98
N THR A 175 -8.50 -7.78 -7.88
CA THR A 175 -8.64 -9.20 -7.57
C THR A 175 -7.28 -9.85 -7.39
N GLN A 176 -7.22 -10.86 -6.52
CA GLN A 176 -6.04 -11.65 -6.27
C GLN A 176 -6.43 -13.11 -6.04
N LYS A 177 -6.07 -13.99 -6.97
CA LYS A 177 -6.28 -15.44 -6.89
C LYS A 177 -5.00 -16.21 -7.17
N GLY A 178 -4.79 -17.32 -6.46
CA GLY A 178 -3.77 -18.33 -6.76
C GLY A 178 -2.37 -18.00 -6.25
N TRP A 179 -1.35 -18.77 -6.71
CA TRP A 179 0.14 -18.78 -6.58
C TRP A 179 1.02 -17.69 -7.29
N GLY A 180 2.14 -17.15 -6.75
CA GLY A 180 3.13 -16.29 -7.45
C GLY A 180 3.12 -14.74 -7.32
N PRO A 181 4.06 -14.04 -7.99
CA PRO A 181 4.32 -12.58 -7.86
C PRO A 181 3.40 -11.67 -8.70
N LEU A 182 2.60 -12.22 -9.61
CA LEU A 182 1.71 -11.48 -10.54
C LEU A 182 0.22 -11.71 -10.23
N ARG A 183 -0.10 -12.09 -8.98
CA ARG A 183 -1.45 -12.51 -8.56
C ARG A 183 -2.49 -11.40 -8.60
N THR A 184 -2.07 -10.16 -8.37
CA THR A 184 -3.03 -9.06 -8.21
C THR A 184 -3.21 -8.32 -9.53
N ARG A 185 -4.46 -8.25 -9.99
CA ARG A 185 -4.85 -7.63 -11.26
C ARG A 185 -6.05 -6.72 -11.10
N MET A 186 -6.14 -5.73 -11.98
CA MET A 186 -7.34 -4.96 -12.18
C MET A 186 -8.27 -5.73 -13.12
N GLN A 187 -9.49 -5.99 -12.67
CA GLN A 187 -10.50 -6.70 -13.44
C GLN A 187 -11.80 -5.88 -13.45
N THR A 188 -12.55 -5.98 -14.54
CA THR A 188 -13.84 -5.29 -14.67
C THR A 188 -14.99 -6.05 -13.99
N THR A 189 -14.72 -7.26 -13.52
CA THR A 189 -15.66 -8.17 -12.87
C THR A 189 -15.29 -8.39 -11.41
N PRO A 190 -16.26 -8.51 -10.52
CA PRO A 190 -16.00 -8.76 -9.11
C PRO A 190 -15.26 -10.08 -8.89
N GLY A 191 -14.36 -10.08 -7.91
CA GLY A 191 -13.63 -11.27 -7.50
C GLY A 191 -12.87 -11.06 -6.20
N PRO A 192 -12.47 -12.18 -5.55
CA PRO A 192 -11.79 -12.14 -4.26
C PRO A 192 -10.39 -11.55 -4.37
N HIS A 193 -9.96 -10.99 -3.25
CA HIS A 193 -8.59 -10.60 -2.97
C HIS A 193 -8.07 -11.44 -1.80
N GLU A 194 -7.54 -12.63 -2.10
CA GLU A 194 -7.12 -13.62 -1.09
C GLU A 194 -6.13 -13.03 -0.08
N GLY A 195 -5.16 -12.23 -0.55
CA GLY A 195 -4.19 -11.55 0.32
C GLY A 195 -4.78 -10.49 1.21
N LEU A 196 -6.00 -10.00 1.01
CA LEU A 196 -6.64 -9.09 1.98
C LEU A 196 -7.70 -9.82 2.82
N GLY A 197 -8.01 -11.08 2.50
CA GLY A 197 -9.10 -11.82 3.13
C GLY A 197 -10.47 -11.24 2.75
N LEU A 198 -10.66 -10.83 1.50
CA LEU A 198 -11.90 -10.15 1.06
C LEU A 198 -12.50 -10.82 -0.18
N ASP A 199 -13.83 -10.93 -0.22
CA ASP A 199 -14.57 -11.50 -1.36
C ASP A 199 -14.69 -10.51 -2.53
N TYR A 200 -14.76 -9.22 -2.19
CA TYR A 200 -14.81 -8.11 -3.15
C TYR A 200 -13.93 -6.98 -2.64
N TYR A 201 -13.12 -6.41 -3.55
CA TYR A 201 -12.27 -5.27 -3.24
C TYR A 201 -12.14 -4.35 -4.46
N ALA A 202 -12.66 -3.14 -4.35
CA ALA A 202 -12.56 -2.11 -5.38
C ALA A 202 -12.01 -0.83 -4.76
N TRP A 203 -10.97 -0.23 -5.37
CA TRP A 203 -10.44 1.03 -4.85
C TRP A 203 -11.42 2.17 -5.12
N CYS A 204 -11.83 2.89 -4.08
CA CYS A 204 -12.75 4.03 -4.17
C CYS A 204 -12.43 5.18 -3.21
N THR A 205 -11.43 5.02 -2.33
CA THR A 205 -11.11 5.95 -1.23
C THR A 205 -10.02 6.97 -1.58
N SER A 206 -9.53 7.02 -2.81
CA SER A 206 -8.48 7.97 -3.23
C SER A 206 -8.66 8.53 -4.66
N PRO A 207 -9.85 9.03 -5.03
CA PRO A 207 -10.16 9.49 -6.39
C PRO A 207 -9.30 10.66 -6.89
N LEU A 208 -8.73 11.48 -5.98
CA LEU A 208 -7.91 12.63 -6.36
C LEU A 208 -6.50 12.25 -6.84
N ARG A 209 -6.07 11.02 -6.59
CA ARG A 209 -4.70 10.56 -6.86
C ARG A 209 -4.62 9.20 -7.55
N ARG A 210 -5.75 8.49 -7.70
CA ARG A 210 -5.83 7.22 -8.41
C ARG A 210 -7.03 7.24 -9.34
N TYR A 211 -6.75 7.07 -10.63
CA TYR A 211 -7.79 7.13 -11.67
C TYR A 211 -8.81 6.00 -11.54
N SER A 212 -8.37 4.81 -11.10
CA SER A 212 -9.28 3.69 -10.80
C SER A 212 -10.34 4.04 -9.77
N ASP A 213 -9.96 4.79 -8.72
CA ASP A 213 -10.88 5.21 -7.67
C ASP A 213 -11.92 6.20 -8.22
N LEU A 214 -11.49 7.13 -9.07
CA LEU A 214 -12.38 8.09 -9.73
C LEU A 214 -13.41 7.38 -10.63
N VAL A 215 -12.95 6.42 -11.44
CA VAL A 215 -13.81 5.62 -12.33
C VAL A 215 -14.85 4.82 -11.53
N ASN A 216 -14.41 4.18 -10.44
CA ASN A 216 -15.32 3.47 -9.54
C ASN A 216 -16.34 4.41 -8.88
N GLN A 217 -15.94 5.63 -8.51
CA GLN A 217 -16.88 6.60 -7.95
C GLN A 217 -17.96 7.01 -8.93
N TRP A 218 -17.71 7.08 -10.25
CA TRP A 218 -18.78 7.39 -11.20
C TRP A 218 -19.89 6.32 -11.20
N GLN A 219 -19.51 5.05 -11.14
CA GLN A 219 -20.44 3.92 -11.01
C GLN A 219 -21.21 3.96 -9.69
N LEU A 220 -20.52 4.21 -8.58
CA LEU A 220 -21.12 4.31 -7.26
C LEU A 220 -22.06 5.52 -7.13
N ILE A 221 -21.72 6.67 -7.74
CA ILE A 221 -22.60 7.84 -7.76
C ILE A 221 -23.89 7.54 -8.53
N ALA A 222 -23.79 6.83 -9.67
CA ALA A 222 -24.98 6.36 -10.39
C ALA A 222 -25.83 5.42 -9.53
N LEU A 223 -25.18 4.50 -8.81
CA LEU A 223 -25.84 3.61 -7.85
C LEU A 223 -26.58 4.38 -6.76
N VAL A 224 -25.92 5.32 -6.10
CA VAL A 224 -26.51 6.12 -5.01
C VAL A 224 -27.70 6.94 -5.49
N LYS A 225 -27.62 7.53 -6.69
CA LYS A 225 -28.68 8.40 -7.23
C LYS A 225 -29.88 7.63 -7.77
N HIS A 226 -29.68 6.41 -8.28
CA HIS A 226 -30.70 5.71 -9.08
C HIS A 226 -31.06 4.32 -8.52
N GLY A 227 -30.37 3.83 -7.49
CA GLY A 227 -30.63 2.55 -6.84
C GLY A 227 -30.70 1.40 -7.84
N VAL A 228 -31.79 0.63 -7.79
CA VAL A 228 -32.03 -0.52 -8.70
C VAL A 228 -32.00 -0.16 -10.19
N THR A 229 -32.26 1.11 -10.54
CA THR A 229 -32.25 1.59 -11.93
C THR A 229 -30.88 2.04 -12.42
N ALA A 230 -29.85 2.01 -11.57
CA ALA A 230 -28.51 2.49 -11.89
C ALA A 230 -27.89 1.82 -13.12
N LYS A 231 -28.14 0.53 -13.37
CA LYS A 231 -27.64 -0.18 -14.57
C LYS A 231 -28.03 0.48 -15.89
N MET A 232 -29.11 1.26 -15.92
CA MET A 232 -29.60 1.91 -17.14
C MET A 232 -28.90 3.25 -17.43
N VAL A 233 -28.30 3.86 -16.40
CA VAL A 233 -27.75 5.24 -16.48
C VAL A 233 -26.29 5.32 -16.06
N ALA A 234 -25.73 4.24 -15.50
CA ALA A 234 -24.34 4.18 -15.11
C ALA A 234 -23.43 4.34 -16.34
N PRO A 235 -22.25 4.97 -16.19
CA PRO A 235 -21.39 5.30 -17.34
C PRO A 235 -20.89 4.10 -18.14
N PHE A 236 -20.72 2.96 -17.47
CA PHE A 236 -20.24 1.72 -18.10
C PHE A 236 -21.23 0.59 -17.90
N SER A 237 -21.44 -0.17 -18.96
CA SER A 237 -22.30 -1.36 -18.97
C SER A 237 -21.50 -2.64 -18.64
N PRO A 238 -22.13 -3.73 -18.20
CA PRO A 238 -21.42 -4.99 -18.04
C PRO A 238 -20.71 -5.40 -19.33
N ARG A 239 -19.42 -5.75 -19.23
CA ARG A 239 -18.53 -6.05 -20.37
C ARG A 239 -18.23 -4.87 -21.31
N ASP A 240 -18.32 -3.63 -20.81
CA ASP A 240 -17.95 -2.44 -21.57
C ASP A 240 -16.47 -2.46 -21.99
N ALA A 241 -16.21 -2.35 -23.28
CA ALA A 241 -14.86 -2.36 -23.83
C ALA A 241 -14.03 -1.14 -23.38
N SER A 242 -14.67 0.00 -23.13
CA SER A 242 -14.00 1.22 -22.67
C SER A 242 -13.48 1.04 -21.24
N LEU A 243 -14.27 0.40 -20.37
CA LEU A 243 -13.85 0.10 -19.00
C LEU A 243 -12.70 -0.91 -18.96
N MET A 244 -12.71 -1.91 -19.87
CA MET A 244 -11.58 -2.85 -20.01
C MET A 244 -10.31 -2.14 -20.49
N GLY A 245 -10.44 -1.22 -21.45
CA GLY A 245 -9.33 -0.39 -21.91
C GLY A 245 -8.74 0.45 -20.77
N ILE A 246 -9.60 1.13 -20.00
CA ILE A 246 -9.20 1.89 -18.81
C ILE A 246 -8.46 1.01 -17.79
N ALA A 247 -8.91 -0.22 -17.57
CA ALA A 247 -8.25 -1.15 -16.64
C ALA A 247 -6.81 -1.46 -17.10
N ALA A 248 -6.63 -1.77 -18.38
CA ALA A 248 -5.32 -2.08 -18.96
C ALA A 248 -4.38 -0.85 -18.95
N ASP A 249 -4.89 0.31 -19.37
CA ASP A 249 -4.13 1.57 -19.36
C ASP A 249 -3.70 1.95 -17.94
N PHE A 250 -4.61 1.80 -16.97
CA PHE A 250 -4.29 2.04 -15.57
C PHE A 250 -3.17 1.12 -15.07
N GLU A 251 -3.23 -0.18 -15.33
CA GLU A 251 -2.17 -1.11 -14.91
C GLU A 251 -0.82 -0.74 -15.53
N SER A 252 -0.79 -0.41 -16.82
CA SER A 252 0.42 0.00 -17.51
C SER A 252 1.01 1.28 -16.93
N CYS A 253 0.22 2.36 -16.81
CA CYS A 253 0.68 3.62 -16.24
C CYS A 253 1.12 3.47 -14.77
N TYR A 254 0.38 2.70 -13.98
CA TYR A 254 0.71 2.46 -12.56
C TYR A 254 2.05 1.73 -12.42
N GLN A 255 2.32 0.74 -13.28
CA GLN A 255 3.61 0.05 -13.32
C GLN A 255 4.75 1.00 -13.70
N THR A 256 4.59 1.80 -14.76
CA THR A 256 5.62 2.76 -15.19
C THR A 256 5.95 3.79 -14.10
N TYR A 257 4.94 4.28 -13.36
CA TYR A 257 5.19 5.17 -12.23
C TYR A 257 5.91 4.48 -11.08
N GLY A 258 5.60 3.22 -10.79
CA GLY A 258 6.35 2.43 -9.82
C GLY A 258 7.82 2.28 -10.21
N GLU A 259 8.11 1.91 -11.45
CA GLU A 259 9.49 1.77 -11.95
C GLU A 259 10.26 3.10 -11.92
N PHE A 260 9.60 4.21 -12.24
CA PHE A 260 10.20 5.54 -12.12
C PHE A 260 10.48 5.91 -10.65
N GLN A 261 9.53 5.65 -9.76
CA GLN A 261 9.69 5.89 -8.32
C GLN A 261 10.84 5.06 -7.74
N ASP A 262 10.95 3.78 -8.08
CA ASP A 262 12.05 2.91 -7.64
C ASP A 262 13.42 3.45 -8.07
N ARG A 263 13.52 3.94 -9.32
CA ARG A 263 14.75 4.56 -9.84
C ARG A 263 15.08 5.87 -9.12
N LEU A 264 14.07 6.70 -8.85
CA LEU A 264 14.22 7.96 -8.14
C LEU A 264 14.67 7.73 -6.69
N GLU A 265 14.04 6.79 -5.98
CA GLU A 265 14.41 6.43 -4.61
C GLU A 265 15.82 5.85 -4.56
N LYS A 266 16.19 4.99 -5.52
CA LYS A 266 17.55 4.45 -5.62
C LYS A 266 18.59 5.55 -5.84
N TYR A 267 18.31 6.52 -6.72
CA TYR A 267 19.17 7.68 -6.93
C TYR A 267 19.42 8.45 -5.63
N TRP A 268 18.35 8.76 -4.88
CA TRP A 268 18.47 9.49 -3.63
C TRP A 268 19.15 8.69 -2.53
N CYS A 269 18.95 7.38 -2.48
CA CYS A 269 19.69 6.49 -1.59
C CYS A 269 21.21 6.49 -1.88
N LEU A 270 21.61 6.49 -3.16
CA LEU A 270 23.03 6.57 -3.54
C LEU A 270 23.62 7.94 -3.17
N ARG A 271 22.88 9.03 -3.40
CA ARG A 271 23.25 10.38 -2.94
C ARG A 271 23.39 10.43 -1.42
N TRP A 272 22.48 9.77 -0.69
CA TRP A 272 22.54 9.63 0.77
C TRP A 272 23.78 8.86 1.22
N ALA A 273 24.19 7.80 0.51
CA ALA A 273 25.42 7.08 0.82
C ALA A 273 26.66 7.96 0.62
N VAL A 274 26.73 8.70 -0.50
CA VAL A 274 27.86 9.59 -0.83
C VAL A 274 27.98 10.76 0.16
N GLN A 275 26.88 11.44 0.50
CA GLN A 275 26.92 12.62 1.38
C GLN A 275 27.37 12.29 2.81
N ASN A 276 27.19 11.05 3.25
CA ASN A 276 27.56 10.62 4.60
C ASN A 276 29.06 10.27 4.71
N GLY A 277 29.80 10.34 3.59
CA GLY A 277 31.26 10.39 3.49
C GLY A 277 31.97 9.03 3.57
N GLU A 278 33.17 8.95 2.98
CA GLU A 278 34.09 7.82 3.10
C GLU A 278 35.17 8.03 4.17
N PRO A 279 35.73 6.94 4.75
CA PRO A 279 35.17 5.59 4.72
C PRO A 279 34.24 5.40 5.92
N LYS A 280 32.95 5.26 5.66
CA LYS A 280 32.00 4.70 6.63
C LYS A 280 31.48 3.39 6.09
N SER A 281 31.64 2.36 6.89
CA SER A 281 30.99 1.08 6.69
C SER A 281 29.49 1.20 6.97
N PHE A 282 28.70 0.42 6.23
CA PHE A 282 27.26 0.31 6.41
C PHE A 282 26.88 -1.13 6.67
N HIS A 283 25.75 -1.31 7.36
CA HIS A 283 25.19 -2.63 7.56
C HIS A 283 24.14 -2.94 6.49
N VAL A 284 24.23 -4.14 5.95
CA VAL A 284 23.29 -4.68 4.96
C VAL A 284 22.69 -5.99 5.46
N ARG A 285 21.52 -6.31 4.94
CA ARG A 285 20.86 -7.61 5.12
C ARG A 285 20.71 -8.30 3.78
N HIS A 286 21.16 -9.55 3.72
CA HIS A 286 20.98 -10.40 2.54
C HIS A 286 19.50 -10.69 2.31
N LEU A 287 19.01 -10.47 1.09
CA LEU A 287 17.62 -10.77 0.73
C LEU A 287 17.50 -12.10 -0.02
N LYS A 288 18.12 -12.21 -1.20
CA LYS A 288 18.10 -13.40 -2.06
C LYS A 288 19.18 -13.31 -3.15
N ALA A 289 19.81 -14.43 -3.49
CA ALA A 289 20.73 -14.54 -4.64
C ALA A 289 21.81 -13.42 -4.69
N GLY A 290 22.35 -13.03 -3.53
CA GLY A 290 23.37 -11.99 -3.41
C GLY A 290 22.80 -10.57 -3.41
N MET A 291 21.53 -10.36 -3.74
CA MET A 291 20.89 -9.06 -3.53
C MET A 291 20.75 -8.78 -2.05
N SER A 292 21.29 -7.65 -1.64
CA SER A 292 21.29 -7.20 -0.25
C SER A 292 20.74 -5.79 -0.17
N ARG A 293 20.21 -5.44 0.99
CA ARG A 293 19.61 -4.14 1.24
C ARG A 293 20.25 -3.49 2.46
N LEU A 294 20.54 -2.19 2.38
CA LEU A 294 20.99 -1.41 3.53
C LEU A 294 19.93 -1.40 4.64
N GLU A 295 20.35 -1.43 5.90
CA GLU A 295 19.43 -1.38 7.04
C GLU A 295 18.77 0.00 7.17
N LEU A 296 19.54 1.07 6.98
CA LEU A 296 19.11 2.44 7.27
C LEU A 296 18.28 3.08 6.15
N VAL A 297 18.40 2.59 4.91
CA VAL A 297 17.76 3.17 3.73
C VAL A 297 17.32 2.08 2.76
N PRO A 298 16.32 2.31 1.89
CA PRO A 298 15.82 1.29 0.96
C PRO A 298 16.74 1.02 -0.25
N LEU A 299 18.07 1.11 -0.06
CA LEU A 299 19.06 0.89 -1.11
C LEU A 299 19.35 -0.60 -1.28
N HIS A 300 19.08 -1.11 -2.48
CA HIS A 300 19.40 -2.49 -2.87
C HIS A 300 20.66 -2.52 -3.73
N LEU A 301 21.62 -3.37 -3.34
CA LEU A 301 22.89 -3.56 -4.04
C LEU A 301 23.19 -5.05 -4.20
N PRO A 302 23.74 -5.47 -5.34
CA PRO A 302 24.24 -6.83 -5.52
C PRO A 302 25.55 -7.01 -4.74
N ILE A 303 25.61 -8.06 -3.93
CA ILE A 303 26.78 -8.47 -3.14
C ILE A 303 26.95 -9.99 -3.33
N PRO A 304 27.67 -10.41 -4.38
CA PRO A 304 27.83 -11.82 -4.74
C PRO A 304 28.37 -12.69 -3.58
N GLU A 305 29.18 -12.12 -2.70
CA GLU A 305 29.75 -12.79 -1.52
C GLU A 305 28.68 -13.29 -0.55
N LEU A 306 27.50 -12.65 -0.51
CA LEU A 306 26.37 -13.07 0.32
C LEU A 306 25.44 -14.07 -0.37
N ALA A 307 25.67 -14.41 -1.64
CA ALA A 307 24.74 -15.25 -2.41
C ALA A 307 24.55 -16.66 -1.84
N SER A 308 25.58 -17.21 -1.21
CA SER A 308 25.54 -18.51 -0.53
C SER A 308 25.02 -18.44 0.92
N HIS A 309 24.85 -17.24 1.47
CA HIS A 309 24.41 -17.04 2.84
C HIS A 309 22.88 -17.10 2.96
N PRO A 310 22.33 -17.50 4.12
CA PRO A 310 20.91 -17.44 4.38
C PRO A 310 20.31 -16.04 4.18
N ARG A 311 19.00 -15.96 4.01
CA ARG A 311 18.28 -14.67 4.04
C ARG A 311 18.45 -14.04 5.42
N MET A 312 18.44 -12.70 5.46
CA MET A 312 18.62 -11.87 6.66
C MET A 312 20.00 -11.91 7.32
N THR A 313 20.98 -12.63 6.74
CA THR A 313 22.38 -12.52 7.17
C THR A 313 22.82 -11.06 7.11
N ARG A 314 23.37 -10.57 8.23
CA ARG A 314 23.88 -9.20 8.37
C ARG A 314 25.34 -9.17 7.97
N ALA A 315 25.73 -8.15 7.24
CA ALA A 315 27.13 -7.93 6.89
C ALA A 315 27.46 -6.44 6.99
N GLU A 316 28.69 -6.15 7.39
CA GLU A 316 29.28 -4.83 7.31
C GLU A 316 30.00 -4.69 5.97
N VAL A 317 29.70 -3.61 5.24
CA VAL A 317 30.20 -3.38 3.88
C VAL A 317 30.66 -1.94 3.69
N LEU A 318 31.67 -1.76 2.85
CA LEU A 318 32.07 -0.47 2.31
C LEU A 318 31.35 -0.25 0.97
N ILE A 319 30.78 0.93 0.78
CA ILE A 319 30.21 1.36 -0.50
C ILE A 319 31.21 2.31 -1.15
N ALA A 320 31.63 2.00 -2.38
CA ALA A 320 32.59 2.77 -3.17
C ALA A 320 32.07 2.90 -4.62
N ASP A 321 32.78 3.68 -5.47
CA ASP A 321 32.54 3.76 -6.91
C ASP A 321 31.06 3.99 -7.28
N VAL A 322 30.41 4.95 -6.61
CA VAL A 322 28.99 5.25 -6.83
C VAL A 322 28.79 5.89 -8.21
N ASP A 323 28.04 5.21 -9.08
CA ASP A 323 27.62 5.71 -10.37
C ASP A 323 26.13 6.10 -10.33
N LEU A 324 25.87 7.40 -10.30
CA LEU A 324 24.52 7.96 -10.26
C LEU A 324 23.77 7.86 -11.60
N LEU A 325 24.48 7.66 -12.71
CA LEU A 325 23.88 7.50 -14.03
C LEU A 325 23.38 6.07 -14.23
N GLN A 326 24.19 5.09 -13.84
CA GLN A 326 23.82 3.66 -13.87
C GLN A 326 23.03 3.20 -12.64
N LEU A 327 22.90 4.07 -11.63
CA LEU A 327 22.30 3.75 -10.34
C LEU A 327 22.93 2.50 -9.72
N SER A 328 24.26 2.47 -9.69
CA SER A 328 25.05 1.36 -9.15
C SER A 328 26.11 1.88 -8.17
N ALA A 329 26.66 0.95 -7.38
CA ALA A 329 27.80 1.21 -6.52
C ALA A 329 28.63 -0.07 -6.38
N GLY A 330 29.95 0.09 -6.28
CA GLY A 330 30.84 -0.97 -5.85
C GLY A 330 30.63 -1.26 -4.36
N VAL A 331 30.64 -2.54 -4.00
CA VAL A 331 30.49 -2.96 -2.60
C VAL A 331 31.63 -3.89 -2.24
N ARG A 332 32.29 -3.61 -1.10
CA ARG A 332 33.32 -4.47 -0.54
C ARG A 332 32.87 -4.95 0.84
N VAL A 333 32.79 -6.26 1.02
CA VAL A 333 32.45 -6.86 2.32
C VAL A 333 33.63 -6.72 3.28
N ILE A 334 33.36 -6.24 4.49
CA ILE A 334 34.31 -6.11 5.59
C ILE A 334 34.17 -7.31 6.52
N GLU A 335 32.96 -7.51 7.03
CA GLU A 335 32.63 -8.58 7.97
C GLU A 335 31.25 -9.15 7.66
N ILE A 336 31.10 -10.46 7.80
CA ILE A 336 29.81 -11.15 7.72
C ILE A 336 29.52 -11.71 9.10
N GLU A 337 28.40 -11.31 9.69
CA GLU A 337 27.99 -11.81 11.00
C GLU A 337 27.53 -13.27 10.86
N SER A 338 28.26 -14.18 11.50
CA SER A 338 27.86 -15.58 11.66
C SER A 338 26.74 -15.68 12.72
N LYS A 339 25.70 -16.48 12.44
CA LYS A 339 24.50 -16.61 13.29
C LYS A 339 24.86 -16.83 14.77
N GLN A 340 24.32 -15.98 15.66
CA GLN A 340 23.60 -16.49 16.83
C GLN A 340 22.25 -17.03 16.34
N ASP A 341 21.87 -18.22 16.81
CA ASP A 341 20.65 -18.92 16.39
C ASP A 341 19.39 -18.10 16.69
N PHE A 342 18.84 -17.45 15.67
CA PHE A 342 17.46 -16.97 15.68
C PHE A 342 16.60 -17.94 14.88
N PRO A 343 15.46 -18.41 15.42
CA PRO A 343 14.62 -19.40 14.78
C PRO A 343 14.08 -18.86 13.46
N GLU A 344 14.32 -19.60 12.38
CA GLU A 344 13.81 -19.32 11.04
C GLU A 344 12.29 -19.29 11.06
N GLN A 345 11.72 -18.11 10.92
CA GLN A 345 10.34 -17.98 10.48
C GLN A 345 10.32 -17.94 8.96
N PRO A 346 9.59 -18.84 8.28
CA PRO A 346 9.46 -18.78 6.83
C PRO A 346 8.69 -17.52 6.44
N LEU A 347 9.43 -16.57 5.85
CA LEU A 347 8.90 -15.40 5.14
C LEU A 347 8.97 -15.72 3.64
N GLU A 348 7.86 -16.15 3.06
CA GLU A 348 7.75 -16.25 1.61
C GLU A 348 7.88 -14.86 0.97
N CYS A 349 8.53 -14.87 -0.19
CA CYS A 349 8.84 -13.72 -1.03
C CYS A 349 7.64 -12.81 -1.29
N GLU A 350 7.56 -11.69 -0.57
CA GLU A 350 7.03 -10.47 -1.17
C GLU A 350 8.06 -10.02 -2.22
N ALA A 351 7.61 -9.99 -3.47
CA ALA A 351 8.44 -9.60 -4.60
C ALA A 351 8.91 -8.15 -4.39
N SER A 352 10.19 -8.01 -4.05
CA SER A 352 10.93 -6.78 -4.32
C SER A 352 10.85 -6.52 -5.82
N VAL A 353 10.18 -5.45 -6.21
CA VAL A 353 10.17 -4.95 -7.58
C VAL A 353 11.63 -4.85 -8.03
N SER A 354 11.96 -5.56 -9.10
CA SER A 354 13.26 -5.52 -9.78
C SER A 354 12.94 -5.42 -11.26
N PRO A 355 13.52 -4.48 -12.02
CA PRO A 355 13.15 -4.24 -13.40
C PRO A 355 13.78 -5.28 -14.35
N GLY A 356 12.93 -5.88 -15.19
CA GLY A 356 13.26 -6.38 -16.54
C GLY A 356 14.11 -7.64 -16.70
N THR A 357 13.61 -8.63 -17.43
CA THR A 357 14.06 -8.95 -18.81
C THR A 357 13.04 -9.90 -19.44
N LEU A 358 12.41 -9.48 -20.55
CA LEU A 358 11.53 -10.32 -21.36
C LEU A 358 12.38 -11.25 -22.22
N ALA A 359 12.25 -12.56 -22.02
CA ALA A 359 12.59 -13.55 -23.03
C ALA A 359 11.28 -14.15 -23.57
N VAL A 360 11.00 -13.87 -24.84
CA VAL A 360 9.94 -14.51 -25.60
C VAL A 360 10.35 -15.97 -25.79
N ALA A 361 9.58 -16.90 -25.24
CA ALA A 361 9.70 -18.32 -25.54
C ALA A 361 8.54 -18.73 -26.47
N GLU A 362 8.91 -19.09 -27.69
CA GLU A 362 8.07 -19.69 -28.72
C GLU A 362 7.38 -20.95 -28.18
N ARG A 363 6.09 -21.11 -28.50
CA ARG A 363 5.36 -22.37 -28.27
C ARG A 363 5.62 -23.31 -29.45
N PRO A 364 5.94 -24.59 -29.25
CA PRO A 364 5.77 -25.58 -30.29
C PRO A 364 4.29 -25.90 -30.45
N GLU A 365 3.88 -25.99 -31.70
CA GLU A 365 2.64 -26.61 -32.15
C GLU A 365 2.57 -28.07 -31.67
N GLU A 366 1.41 -28.50 -31.19
CA GLU A 366 1.07 -29.93 -31.20
C GLU A 366 -0.26 -30.11 -31.91
N ASP A 367 -0.13 -30.84 -33.01
CA ASP A 367 -1.09 -31.17 -34.03
C ASP A 367 -1.96 -32.37 -33.60
N ALA A 368 -3.16 -32.39 -34.17
CA ALA A 368 -4.04 -33.53 -34.46
C ALA A 368 -4.23 -34.68 -33.44
N SER A 369 -5.50 -34.83 -33.05
CA SER A 369 -6.30 -36.08 -32.92
C SER A 369 -5.81 -37.25 -33.83
N PRO A 370 -6.13 -38.54 -33.57
CA PRO A 370 -7.46 -39.01 -33.11
C PRO A 370 -7.53 -40.26 -32.20
N GLU A 371 -8.57 -40.34 -31.37
CA GLU A 371 -9.68 -41.32 -31.43
C GLU A 371 -10.79 -40.94 -30.44
#